data_AF-A0A969XNH5-F1
#
_entry.id   AF-A0A969XNH5-F1
#
_cell.length_a   1.000
_cell.length_b   1.000
_cell.length_c   1.000
_cell.angle_alpha   90.00
_cell.angle_beta   90.00
_cell.angle_gamma   90.00
#
_symmetry.space_group_name_H-M   'P 1'
#
loop_
_entity.id
_entity.type
_entity.pdbx_description
1 polymer ?
#
loop_
_entity_poly.entity_id
_entity_poly.type
_entity_poly.pdbx_seq_one_letter_code
_entity_poly.pdbx_strand_id
1 'polypeptide(L)'
;MNADSLDDILSSLNPASLEALVRGLAARQGEGNRSGVSLPDIMEALTGGGDLGTGSVGWRRHLRLKQAIIDTVAGIAGMQYVEGDA
;
A
#
# COMPACT_ATOMS: atom_id res chain seq x y z
N MET A 1 9.85 4.99 11.73
CA MET A 1 8.43 5.36 11.86
C MET A 1 7.94 4.99 13.25
N ASN A 2 7.21 5.88 13.92
CA ASN A 2 6.64 5.62 15.25
C ASN A 2 5.28 4.92 15.14
N ALA A 3 4.77 4.38 16.26
CA ALA A 3 3.47 3.69 16.28
C ALA A 3 2.35 4.64 15.82
N ASP A 4 2.37 5.86 16.32
CA ASP A 4 1.38 6.90 16.03
C ASP A 4 1.28 7.18 14.52
N SER A 5 2.43 7.22 13.83
CA SER A 5 2.47 7.45 12.38
C SER A 5 1.85 6.32 11.56
N LEU A 6 1.87 5.07 12.04
CA LEU A 6 1.20 3.98 11.32
C LEU A 6 -0.31 4.04 11.53
N ASP A 7 -0.76 4.29 12.75
CA ASP A 7 -2.19 4.40 13.04
C ASP A 7 -2.82 5.61 12.31
N ASP A 8 -2.07 6.70 12.11
CA ASP A 8 -2.49 7.83 11.27
C ASP A 8 -2.64 7.43 9.78
N ILE A 9 -1.68 6.68 9.23
CA ILE A 9 -1.77 6.15 7.86
C ILE A 9 -3.00 5.23 7.74
N LEU A 10 -3.17 4.31 8.69
CA LEU A 10 -4.30 3.37 8.67
C LEU A 10 -5.65 4.08 8.80
N SER A 11 -5.72 5.16 9.59
CA SER A 11 -6.96 5.92 9.78
C SER A 11 -7.33 6.79 8.57
N SER A 12 -6.33 7.20 7.77
CA SER A 12 -6.53 7.98 6.55
C SER A 12 -6.70 7.13 5.29
N LEU A 13 -6.38 5.83 5.36
CA LEU A 13 -6.51 4.89 4.26
C LEU A 13 -7.99 4.63 3.96
N ASN A 14 -8.41 4.98 2.75
CA ASN A 14 -9.76 4.75 2.26
C ASN A 14 -9.74 4.47 0.75
N PRO A 15 -10.84 3.95 0.16
CA PRO A 15 -10.86 3.56 -1.25
C PRO A 15 -10.47 4.70 -2.21
N ALA A 16 -10.95 5.92 -1.97
CA ALA A 16 -10.68 7.05 -2.87
C ALA A 16 -9.22 7.51 -2.79
N SER A 17 -8.64 7.60 -1.59
CA SER A 17 -7.24 7.98 -1.42
C SER A 17 -6.29 6.91 -1.98
N LEU A 18 -6.59 5.64 -1.76
CA LEU A 18 -5.81 4.52 -2.28
C LEU A 18 -5.91 4.41 -3.80
N GLU A 19 -7.10 4.56 -4.38
CA GLU A 19 -7.29 4.58 -5.83
C GLU A 19 -6.45 5.68 -6.50
N ALA A 20 -6.51 6.91 -5.95
CA ALA A 20 -5.74 8.03 -6.46
C ALA A 20 -4.22 7.75 -6.39
N LEU A 21 -3.76 7.15 -5.29
CA LEU A 21 -2.37 6.75 -5.12
C LEU A 21 -1.94 5.71 -6.17
N VAL A 22 -2.71 4.62 -6.31
CA VAL A 22 -2.42 3.53 -7.27
C VAL A 22 -2.39 4.07 -8.69
N ARG A 23 -3.36 4.90 -9.09
CA ARG A 23 -3.37 5.52 -10.42
C ARG A 23 -2.16 6.44 -10.63
N GLY A 24 -1.77 7.20 -9.61
CA GLY A 24 -0.58 8.05 -9.64
C GLY A 24 0.71 7.25 -9.80
N LEU A 25 0.84 6.11 -9.11
CA LEU A 25 1.98 5.20 -9.25
C LEU A 25 2.01 4.55 -10.64
N ALA A 26 0.88 4.04 -11.13
CA ALA A 26 0.77 3.45 -12.46
C ALA A 26 1.13 4.45 -13.58
N ALA A 27 0.74 5.72 -13.44
CA ALA A 27 1.05 6.76 -14.43
C ALA A 27 2.57 7.01 -14.57
N ARG A 28 3.35 6.76 -13.52
CA ARG A 28 4.82 6.92 -13.50
C ARG A 28 5.56 5.74 -14.12
N GLN A 29 4.88 4.62 -14.32
CA GLN A 29 5.45 3.46 -14.97
C GLN A 29 5.45 3.63 -16.50
N GLY A 30 6.41 2.97 -17.16
CA GLY A 30 6.46 2.89 -18.62
C GLY A 30 5.20 2.23 -19.19
N GLU A 31 4.85 2.54 -20.43
CA GLU A 31 3.54 2.19 -21.02
C GLU A 31 3.20 0.69 -20.95
N GLY A 32 4.21 -0.18 -21.05
CA GLY A 32 4.05 -1.64 -20.98
C GLY A 32 3.82 -2.21 -19.57
N ASN A 33 4.01 -1.42 -18.50
CA ASN A 33 3.93 -1.89 -17.12
C ASN A 33 2.71 -1.35 -16.34
N ARG A 34 1.94 -0.42 -16.91
CA ARG A 34 0.82 0.27 -16.22
C ARG A 34 -0.35 -0.64 -15.81
N SER A 35 -0.29 -1.92 -16.14
CA SER A 35 -1.30 -2.92 -15.81
C SER A 35 -1.34 -3.31 -14.34
N GLY A 36 -0.32 -2.95 -13.55
CA GLY A 36 -0.27 -3.26 -12.13
C GLY A 36 0.68 -2.37 -11.33
N VAL A 37 0.40 -2.21 -10.05
CA VAL A 37 1.30 -1.56 -9.09
C VAL A 37 1.65 -2.58 -8.02
N SER A 38 2.93 -2.68 -7.69
CA SER A 38 3.38 -3.65 -6.70
C SER A 38 2.96 -3.20 -5.29
N LEU A 39 2.57 -4.16 -4.44
CA LEU A 39 2.25 -3.87 -3.04
C LEU A 39 3.43 -3.17 -2.30
N PRO A 40 4.71 -3.56 -2.51
CA PRO A 40 5.84 -2.81 -1.96
C PRO A 40 5.86 -1.33 -2.34
N ASP A 41 5.61 -0.98 -3.61
CA ASP A 41 5.59 0.43 -4.04
C ASP A 41 4.46 1.23 -3.37
N ILE A 42 3.30 0.60 -3.18
CA ILE A 42 2.17 1.22 -2.46
C ILE A 42 2.54 1.46 -1.00
N MET A 43 3.15 0.47 -0.34
CA MET A 43 3.61 0.61 1.05
C MET A 43 4.67 1.70 1.21
N GLU A 44 5.65 1.74 0.30
CA GLU A 44 6.68 2.78 0.31
C GLU A 44 6.05 4.17 0.16
N ALA A 45 5.10 4.32 -0.77
CA ALA A 45 4.43 5.60 -0.99
C ALA A 45 3.56 6.04 0.20
N LEU A 46 2.86 5.11 0.87
CA LEU A 46 2.07 5.40 2.07
C LEU A 46 2.94 5.76 3.28
N THR A 47 4.10 5.12 3.41
CA THR A 47 5.03 5.36 4.52
C THR A 47 6.01 6.50 4.25
N GLY A 48 6.08 7.00 3.01
CA GLY A 48 7.10 7.95 2.57
C GLY A 48 8.52 7.39 2.67
N GLY A 49 8.69 6.08 2.54
CA GLY A 49 9.96 5.37 2.80
C GLY A 49 10.32 5.25 4.29
N GLY A 50 9.37 5.54 5.19
CA GLY A 50 9.57 5.44 6.62
C GLY A 50 9.73 4.01 7.10
N ASP A 51 10.76 3.75 7.91
CA ASP A 51 11.01 2.43 8.51
C ASP A 51 9.85 2.02 9.44
N LEU A 52 9.18 0.91 9.13
CA LEU A 52 8.11 0.34 9.98
C LEU A 52 8.63 -0.20 11.32
N GLY A 53 9.95 -0.24 11.51
CA GLY A 53 10.63 -0.73 12.69
C GLY A 53 11.33 -2.06 12.41
N THR A 54 12.05 -2.56 13.40
CA THR A 54 12.88 -3.76 13.25
C THR A 54 12.29 -4.99 13.95
N GLY A 55 12.77 -6.17 13.57
CA GLY A 55 12.40 -7.44 14.18
C GLY A 55 10.90 -7.73 14.13
N SER A 56 10.38 -8.35 15.20
CA SER A 56 8.97 -8.77 15.27
C SER A 56 7.96 -7.61 15.31
N VAL A 57 8.38 -6.43 15.76
CA VAL A 57 7.52 -5.23 15.75
C VAL A 57 7.37 -4.69 14.33
N GLY A 58 8.48 -4.54 13.61
CA GLY A 58 8.49 -4.15 12.20
C GLY A 58 7.65 -5.10 11.34
N TRP A 59 7.84 -6.41 11.53
CA TRP A 59 7.09 -7.43 10.81
C TRP A 59 5.57 -7.34 11.04
N ARG A 60 5.12 -7.20 12.29
CA ARG A 60 3.68 -7.05 12.60
C ARG A 60 3.08 -5.80 11.97
N ARG A 61 3.81 -4.68 11.97
CA ARG A 61 3.38 -3.43 11.34
C ARG A 61 3.29 -3.57 9.82
N HIS A 62 4.27 -4.24 9.21
CA HIS A 62 4.25 -4.57 7.79
C HIS A 62 3.02 -5.40 7.41
N LEU A 63 2.74 -6.48 8.15
CA LEU A 63 1.56 -7.31 7.91
C LEU A 63 0.25 -6.55 8.09
N ARG A 64 0.15 -5.70 9.13
CA ARG A 64 -1.04 -4.87 9.37
C ARG A 64 -1.29 -3.89 8.22
N LEU A 65 -0.24 -3.24 7.72
CA LEU A 65 -0.34 -2.35 6.56
C LEU A 65 -0.70 -3.13 5.29
N LYS A 66 -0.10 -4.30 5.06
CA LYS A 66 -0.44 -5.19 3.92
C LYS A 66 -1.93 -5.49 3.92
N GLN A 67 -2.45 -5.97 5.05
CA GLN A 67 -3.85 -6.36 5.15
C GLN A 67 -4.78 -5.15 4.92
N ALA A 68 -4.47 -4.01 5.52
CA ALA A 68 -5.29 -2.80 5.36
C ALA A 68 -5.35 -2.33 3.90
N ILE A 69 -4.24 -2.41 3.15
CA ILE A 69 -4.22 -2.10 1.71
C ILE A 69 -5.11 -3.09 0.95
N ILE A 70 -4.96 -4.40 1.20
CA ILE A 70 -5.76 -5.44 0.52
C ILE A 70 -7.26 -5.23 0.77
N ASP A 71 -7.65 -5.03 2.02
CA ASP A 71 -9.04 -4.80 2.41
C ASP A 71 -9.62 -3.55 1.75
N THR A 72 -8.81 -2.48 1.66
CA THR A 72 -9.22 -1.24 1.01
C THR A 72 -9.35 -1.42 -0.51
N VAL A 73 -8.44 -2.15 -1.15
CA VAL A 73 -8.50 -2.45 -2.59
C VAL A 73 -9.76 -3.24 -2.94
N ALA A 74 -10.20 -4.17 -2.08
CA ALA A 74 -11.43 -4.93 -2.29
C ALA A 74 -12.69 -4.05 -2.38
N GLY A 75 -12.63 -2.82 -1.85
CA GLY A 75 -13.70 -1.83 -1.95
C GLY A 75 -13.64 -0.92 -3.19
N ILE A 76 -12.60 -1.00 -4.01
CA ILE A 76 -12.42 -0.13 -5.19
C ILE A 76 -12.91 -0.85 -6.44
N ALA A 77 -13.96 -0.31 -7.07
CA ALA A 77 -14.51 -0.88 -8.30
C ALA A 77 -13.45 -0.91 -9.42
N GLY A 78 -13.23 -2.09 -9.99
CA GLY A 78 -12.26 -2.29 -11.09
C GLY A 78 -10.81 -2.50 -10.64
N MET A 79 -10.55 -2.55 -9.33
CA MET A 79 -9.26 -2.99 -8.78
C MET A 79 -9.40 -4.32 -8.06
N GLN A 80 -8.32 -5.09 -8.05
CA GLN A 80 -8.22 -6.32 -7.27
C GLN A 80 -6.79 -6.51 -6.82
N TYR A 81 -6.62 -7.02 -5.60
CA TYR A 81 -5.35 -7.55 -5.17
C TYR A 81 -5.14 -8.92 -5.82
N VAL A 82 -4.05 -9.08 -6.55
CA VAL A 82 -3.61 -10.37 -7.09
C VAL A 82 -2.33 -10.72 -6.36
N GLU A 83 -2.32 -11.89 -5.71
CA GLU A 83 -1.10 -12.42 -5.13
C GLU A 83 -0.16 -12.80 -6.28
N GLY A 84 1.01 -12.15 -6.33
CA GLY A 84 2.01 -12.46 -7.33
C GLY A 84 2.64 -13.81 -7.03
N ASP A 85 2.61 -14.72 -8.00
CA ASP A 85 3.48 -15.90 -8.03
C ASP A 85 4.88 -15.40 -8.37
N ALA A 86 5.70 -15.16 -7.33
CA ALA A 86 7.10 -14.81 -7.48
C ALA A 86 7.97 -16.02 -7.14
#